data_AF-A0AAD8Y6G2-F1
#
_entry.id   AF-A0AAD8Y6G2-F1
#
_cell.length_a   1.000
_cell.length_b   1.000
_cell.length_c   1.000
_cell.angle_alpha   90.00
_cell.angle_beta   90.00
_cell.angle_gamma   90.00
#
_symmetry.space_group_name_H-M   'P 1'
#
loop_
_entity.id
_entity.type
_entity.pdbx_description
1 polymer ?
#
loop_
_entity_poly.entity_id
_entity_poly.type
_entity_poly.pdbx_seq_one_letter_code
_entity_poly.pdbx_strand_id
1 'polypeptide(L)'
;MTQQKFTTANGIRKYNPAYVPPPNATKAAPFVNQATALPVIPSPTALSLEEEEIIVIPTTTYEAAVVAYHEEAEPEIYVGGYSGEGDSLDELNNVMAKYEVPAGLLAKLLQVKEFQLMEIIVDDSGSMNCRTDALDPITGSIMSRWWEAKWRISQMIELLAYVPAPPIKIYFLNRRDIISIEKSSGELPSDYIKRAESILMGAFGRNPGGTTPALEAIEASLSRNGSMKVMRYFLGDGSPNGGEFACKKIRDMIIHRPAPRDNPFTFMSCTNEDDQVEWMKITEEKAPYCSEFDDYLDEAREVLNDQGNAFPYSFGLHIVAQIVAAFNPHDLDAMDESLPFTKAILDSLLGYQSSQEEYHYYFTQFIAAQKKLPLKSFQNAFVRQLPSLYNDFLSAATSSDIPAAARYKQQVKQASSQPGYIAGNRGTTTQASTDCCVIL
;
A
#
# COMPACT_ATOMS: atom_id res chain seq x y z
N MET A 1 7.76 22.54 37.34
CA MET A 1 6.90 21.34 37.25
C MET A 1 6.46 21.25 35.80
N THR A 2 6.94 20.28 35.05
CA THR A 2 6.45 19.97 33.70
C THR A 2 5.00 19.53 33.83
N GLN A 3 4.09 20.17 33.09
CA GLN A 3 2.70 19.74 33.08
C GLN A 3 2.61 18.36 32.41
N GLN A 4 1.73 17.49 32.91
CA GLN A 4 1.53 16.19 32.29
C GLN A 4 0.85 16.36 30.92
N LYS A 5 1.35 15.64 29.89
CA LYS A 5 0.80 15.62 28.51
C LYS A 5 -0.67 15.21 28.48
N PHE A 6 -1.02 14.29 29.38
CA PHE A 6 -2.38 13.79 29.53
C PHE A 6 -2.87 14.01 30.95
N THR A 7 -4.16 14.30 31.09
CA THR A 7 -4.86 14.23 32.37
C THR A 7 -5.87 13.09 32.33
N THR A 8 -6.13 12.47 33.47
CA THR A 8 -7.17 11.45 33.57
C THR A 8 -8.38 12.07 34.23
N ALA A 9 -9.49 12.16 33.52
CA ALA A 9 -10.77 12.65 34.04
C ALA A 9 -11.82 11.54 33.90
N ASN A 10 -12.38 11.07 35.02
CA ASN A 10 -13.35 9.97 35.09
C ASN A 10 -12.85 8.66 34.47
N GLY A 11 -11.56 8.34 34.65
CA GLY A 11 -10.95 7.12 34.09
C GLY A 11 -10.67 7.19 32.58
N ILE A 12 -11.01 8.29 31.92
CA ILE A 12 -10.71 8.54 30.52
C ILE A 12 -9.48 9.45 30.46
N ARG A 13 -8.42 8.98 29.80
CA ARG A 13 -7.22 9.76 29.52
C ARG A 13 -7.59 10.80 28.44
N LYS A 14 -7.37 12.08 28.73
CA LYS A 14 -7.63 13.19 27.82
C LYS A 14 -6.36 14.02 27.65
N TYR A 15 -6.15 14.54 26.46
CA TYR A 15 -5.09 15.50 26.22
C TYR A 15 -5.26 16.69 27.17
N ASN A 16 -4.18 17.10 27.83
CA ASN A 16 -4.22 18.23 28.74
C ASN A 16 -4.17 19.52 27.91
N PRO A 17 -5.25 20.33 27.83
CA PRO A 17 -5.23 21.56 27.02
C PRO A 17 -4.24 22.61 27.54
N ALA A 18 -3.77 22.48 28.79
CA ALA A 18 -2.75 23.34 29.36
C ALA A 18 -1.31 22.83 29.11
N TYR A 19 -1.16 21.59 28.61
CA TYR A 19 0.15 21.07 28.25
C TYR A 19 0.69 21.84 27.05
N VAL A 20 1.77 22.58 27.31
CA VAL A 20 2.60 23.17 26.27
C VAL A 20 3.72 22.17 26.01
N PRO A 21 3.79 21.56 24.81
CA PRO A 21 4.91 20.72 24.45
C PRO A 21 6.22 21.49 24.71
N PRO A 22 7.27 20.86 25.25
CA PRO A 22 8.59 21.47 25.28
C PRO A 22 8.91 22.08 23.91
N PRO A 23 9.58 23.24 23.81
CA PRO A 23 9.93 23.84 22.52
C PRO A 23 10.77 22.92 21.60
N ASN A 24 11.30 21.81 22.14
CA ASN A 24 12.01 20.77 21.40
C ASN A 24 11.20 19.49 21.17
N ALA A 25 9.99 19.34 21.73
CA ALA A 25 9.11 18.19 21.52
C ALA A 25 8.22 18.35 20.28
N THR A 26 8.04 19.58 19.80
CA THR A 26 7.38 19.93 18.53
C THR A 26 8.37 20.22 17.41
N LYS A 27 9.69 20.13 17.67
CA LYS A 27 10.58 19.76 16.58
C LYS A 27 10.15 18.36 16.20
N ALA A 28 9.31 18.24 15.17
CA ALA A 28 9.18 17.01 14.41
C ALA A 28 10.60 16.47 14.31
N ALA A 29 10.87 15.31 14.92
CA ALA A 29 12.19 14.73 14.84
C ALA A 29 12.52 14.74 13.35
N PRO A 30 13.59 15.45 12.91
CA PRO A 30 13.92 15.48 11.50
C PRO A 30 13.96 14.03 11.05
N PHE A 31 13.16 13.71 10.04
CA PHE A 31 13.06 12.35 9.54
C PHE A 31 14.39 12.05 8.86
N VAL A 32 15.37 11.58 9.62
CA VAL A 32 16.69 11.22 9.10
C VAL A 32 16.58 9.80 8.54
N ASN A 33 15.95 9.66 7.37
CA ASN A 33 16.14 8.46 6.55
C ASN A 33 17.13 8.79 5.43
N GLN A 34 18.43 8.70 5.74
CA GLN A 34 19.51 8.97 4.79
C GLN A 34 19.79 7.83 3.81
N ALA A 35 19.10 6.67 3.90
CA ALA A 35 19.57 5.46 3.23
C ALA A 35 18.88 5.12 1.90
N THR A 36 17.57 5.38 1.71
CA THR A 36 16.85 4.68 0.61
C THR A 36 15.70 5.42 -0.08
N ALA A 37 15.34 6.64 0.32
CA ALA A 37 14.27 7.40 -0.34
C ALA A 37 14.53 8.90 -0.21
N LEU A 38 14.91 9.56 -1.32
CA LEU A 38 15.31 10.98 -1.36
C LEU A 38 16.05 11.48 -0.10
N PRO A 39 17.30 11.03 0.15
CA PRO A 39 18.28 11.97 0.65
C PRO A 39 18.55 12.98 -0.47
N VAL A 40 18.39 14.27 -0.15
CA VAL A 40 18.78 15.43 -0.99
C VAL A 40 20.03 15.08 -1.80
N ILE A 41 19.92 15.10 -3.14
CA ILE A 41 21.08 14.94 -4.01
C ILE A 41 21.99 16.14 -3.73
N PRO A 42 23.22 15.94 -3.19
CA PRO A 42 24.19 17.00 -3.25
C PRO A 42 24.51 17.20 -4.73
N SER A 43 24.18 18.38 -5.24
CA SER A 43 24.64 18.85 -6.56
C SER A 43 26.13 18.51 -6.71
N PRO A 44 26.56 17.95 -7.86
CA PRO A 44 27.96 17.52 -8.05
C PRO A 44 28.84 18.74 -8.31
N THR A 45 28.97 19.67 -7.36
CA THR A 45 30.00 20.72 -7.35
C THR A 45 30.20 21.46 -6.01
N ALA A 46 29.77 20.92 -4.87
CA ALA A 46 29.99 21.60 -3.58
C ALA A 46 31.17 20.98 -2.80
N LEU A 47 32.27 21.71 -2.75
CA LEU A 47 33.39 21.48 -1.84
C LEU A 47 32.95 21.84 -0.40
N SER A 48 33.05 20.85 0.49
CA SER A 48 33.10 20.93 1.96
C SER A 48 32.16 21.92 2.67
N LEU A 49 31.10 21.44 3.31
CA LEU A 49 30.31 22.25 4.25
C LEU A 49 29.81 21.44 5.44
N GLU A 50 29.75 22.14 6.57
CA GLU A 50 29.00 21.82 7.79
C GLU A 50 27.63 21.25 7.41
N GLU A 51 27.17 20.23 8.14
CA GLU A 51 25.88 19.55 7.91
C GLU A 51 24.74 20.58 7.90
N GLU A 52 24.38 21.08 6.72
CA GLU A 52 23.20 21.93 6.55
C GLU A 52 21.99 21.10 6.97
N GLU A 53 21.40 21.47 8.11
CA GLU A 53 20.19 20.86 8.63
C GLU A 53 19.09 21.02 7.57
N ILE A 54 18.72 19.93 6.92
CA ILE A 54 17.64 19.91 5.92
C ILE A 54 16.34 20.22 6.66
N ILE A 55 15.79 21.41 6.43
CA ILE A 55 14.50 21.82 7.01
C ILE A 55 13.38 21.16 6.21
N VAL A 56 12.78 20.12 6.79
CA VAL A 56 11.59 19.46 6.24
C VAL A 56 10.34 20.20 6.72
N ILE A 57 9.52 20.70 5.79
CA ILE A 57 8.23 21.34 6.12
C ILE A 57 7.13 20.30 5.96
N PRO A 58 6.44 19.90 7.04
CA PRO A 58 5.35 18.94 6.95
C PRO A 58 4.19 19.44 6.07
N THR A 59 3.43 18.51 5.47
CA THR A 59 2.17 18.88 4.82
C THR A 59 1.07 19.10 5.85
N THR A 60 0.10 19.94 5.53
CA THR A 60 -1.10 20.13 6.37
C THR A 60 -1.89 18.83 6.55
N THR A 61 -1.88 17.94 5.54
CA THR A 61 -2.48 16.60 5.62
C THR A 61 -1.80 15.74 6.68
N TYR A 62 -0.46 15.73 6.72
CA TYR A 62 0.28 14.99 7.73
C TYR A 62 0.08 15.57 9.13
N GLU A 63 0.16 16.89 9.28
CA GLU A 63 -0.11 17.56 10.57
C GLU A 63 -1.51 17.23 11.09
N ALA A 64 -2.52 17.28 10.23
CA ALA A 64 -3.89 16.90 10.58
C ALA A 64 -3.99 15.41 10.97
N ALA A 65 -3.25 14.52 10.32
CA ALA A 65 -3.21 13.10 10.66
C ALA A 65 -2.57 12.86 12.04
N VAL A 66 -1.50 13.58 12.39
CA VAL A 66 -0.88 13.52 13.72
C VAL A 66 -1.83 14.02 14.80
N VAL A 67 -2.58 15.10 14.53
CA VAL A 67 -3.62 15.59 15.45
C VAL A 67 -4.72 14.54 15.62
N ALA A 68 -5.26 14.01 14.51
CA ALA A 68 -6.29 12.96 14.55
C ALA A 68 -5.79 11.70 15.28
N TYR A 69 -4.51 11.38 15.15
CA TYR A 69 -3.90 10.28 15.90
C TYR A 69 -3.96 10.52 17.41
N HIS A 70 -3.50 11.68 17.90
CA HIS A 70 -3.51 11.98 19.33
C HIS A 70 -4.91 12.17 19.91
N GLU A 71 -5.84 12.74 19.14
CA GLU A 71 -7.18 13.06 19.63
C GLU A 71 -8.14 11.87 19.56
N GLU A 72 -8.00 11.00 18.57
CA GLU A 72 -8.95 9.93 18.29
C GLU A 72 -8.33 8.54 18.43
N ALA A 73 -7.17 8.30 17.81
CA ALA A 73 -6.57 6.96 17.76
C ALA A 73 -5.94 6.53 19.08
N GLU A 74 -5.07 7.34 19.65
CA GLU A 74 -4.35 7.02 20.89
C GLU A 74 -5.30 6.69 22.06
N PRO A 75 -6.39 7.45 22.29
CA PRO A 75 -7.38 7.09 23.31
C PRO A 75 -8.07 5.74 23.08
N GLU A 76 -8.30 5.35 21.82
CA GLU A 76 -8.92 4.08 21.44
C GLU A 76 -7.95 2.89 21.56
N ILE A 77 -6.68 3.10 21.21
CA ILE A 77 -5.64 2.08 21.24
C ILE A 77 -5.22 1.75 22.69
N TYR A 78 -5.22 2.75 23.58
CA TYR A 78 -4.71 2.64 24.96
C TYR A 78 -5.80 2.82 26.03
N VAL A 79 -7.02 2.30 25.78
CA VAL A 79 -8.13 2.30 26.75
C VAL A 79 -7.73 1.59 28.05
N GLY A 80 -7.90 2.24 29.20
CA GLY A 80 -7.70 1.56 30.50
C GLY A 80 -6.41 1.92 31.25
N GLY A 81 -5.71 2.97 30.86
CA GLY A 81 -4.72 3.62 31.73
C GLY A 81 -3.36 2.95 31.70
N TYR A 82 -2.76 2.85 30.51
CA TYR A 82 -1.33 2.63 30.40
C TYR A 82 -0.59 3.71 31.23
N SER A 83 -0.01 3.28 32.35
CA SER A 83 0.78 4.12 33.25
C SER A 83 2.26 4.15 32.84
N GLY A 84 2.63 3.47 31.75
CA GLY A 84 3.97 3.48 31.20
C GLY A 84 4.31 4.84 30.60
N GLU A 85 5.56 5.27 30.76
CA GLU A 85 6.09 6.54 30.27
C GLU A 85 6.33 6.59 28.75
N GLY A 86 5.95 5.53 27.99
CA GLY A 86 6.10 5.49 26.54
C GLY A 86 5.06 6.35 25.81
N ASP A 87 5.51 7.20 24.89
CA ASP A 87 4.63 7.92 23.95
C ASP A 87 4.18 6.95 22.86
N SER A 88 2.87 6.73 22.72
CA SER A 88 2.32 5.82 21.71
C SER A 88 2.72 6.18 20.28
N LEU A 89 2.95 7.47 20.04
CA LEU A 89 3.43 7.97 18.76
C LEU A 89 4.89 7.59 18.52
N ASP A 90 5.72 7.48 19.55
CA ASP A 90 7.11 7.02 19.42
C ASP A 90 7.14 5.54 19.00
N GLU A 91 6.25 4.70 19.57
CA GLU A 91 6.14 3.30 19.17
C GLU A 91 5.65 3.18 17.72
N LEU A 92 4.64 3.95 17.32
CA LEU A 92 4.19 4.02 15.92
C LEU A 92 5.33 4.47 14.99
N ASN A 93 6.03 5.55 15.36
CA ASN A 93 7.16 6.07 14.59
C ASN A 93 8.28 5.04 14.46
N ASN A 94 8.54 4.26 15.51
CA ASN A 94 9.53 3.17 15.46
C ASN A 94 9.13 2.09 14.46
N VAL A 95 7.84 1.72 14.39
CA VAL A 95 7.35 0.74 13.41
C VAL A 95 7.31 1.31 11.99
N MET A 96 6.87 2.56 11.82
CA MET A 96 6.93 3.25 10.53
C MET A 96 8.38 3.36 10.04
N ALA A 97 9.33 3.71 10.92
CA ALA A 97 10.75 3.77 10.59
C ALA A 97 11.33 2.39 10.29
N LYS A 98 10.96 1.35 11.05
CA LYS A 98 11.38 -0.05 10.81
C LYS A 98 11.08 -0.49 9.37
N TYR A 99 9.93 -0.09 8.84
CA TYR A 99 9.51 -0.43 7.49
C TYR A 99 9.83 0.66 6.46
N GLU A 100 10.39 1.80 6.86
CA GLU A 100 10.59 2.94 5.96
C GLU A 100 9.26 3.48 5.37
N VAL A 101 8.18 3.49 6.15
CA VAL A 101 6.88 4.04 5.76
C VAL A 101 6.98 5.57 5.66
N PRO A 102 6.66 6.17 4.49
CA PRO A 102 6.57 7.63 4.38
C PRO A 102 5.53 8.22 5.34
N ALA A 103 5.88 9.35 5.96
CA ALA A 103 5.06 9.99 6.99
C ALA A 103 3.63 10.32 6.49
N GLY A 104 3.50 10.71 5.22
CA GLY A 104 2.22 11.05 4.58
C GLY A 104 1.20 9.91 4.55
N LEU A 105 1.66 8.66 4.65
CA LEU A 105 0.79 7.49 4.64
C LEU A 105 0.03 7.26 5.96
N LEU A 106 0.39 7.94 7.04
CA LEU A 106 -0.36 7.89 8.30
C LEU A 106 -1.83 8.29 8.10
N ALA A 107 -2.07 9.35 7.32
CA ALA A 107 -3.42 9.83 7.02
C ALA A 107 -4.28 8.75 6.34
N LYS A 108 -3.66 7.90 5.51
CA LYS A 108 -4.31 6.81 4.79
C LYS A 108 -4.56 5.61 5.71
N LEU A 109 -3.59 5.24 6.54
CA LEU A 109 -3.74 4.18 7.53
C LEU A 109 -4.88 4.47 8.52
N LEU A 110 -5.06 5.73 8.93
CA LEU A 110 -6.16 6.12 9.82
C LEU A 110 -7.56 5.94 9.20
N GLN A 111 -7.68 5.86 7.87
CA GLN A 111 -8.96 5.62 7.20
C GLN A 111 -9.44 4.17 7.33
N VAL A 112 -8.57 3.24 7.72
CA VAL A 112 -8.92 1.82 7.94
C VAL A 112 -10.03 1.68 8.99
N LYS A 113 -10.12 2.61 9.95
CA LYS A 113 -11.16 2.66 10.97
C LYS A 113 -12.58 2.90 10.43
N GLU A 114 -12.72 3.36 9.18
CA GLU A 114 -14.03 3.57 8.56
C GLU A 114 -14.71 2.24 8.21
N PHE A 115 -13.96 1.15 8.20
CA PHE A 115 -14.46 -0.19 7.89
C PHE A 115 -14.84 -0.94 9.16
N GLN A 116 -15.73 -1.92 9.02
CA GLN A 116 -16.25 -2.71 10.14
C GLN A 116 -15.57 -4.08 10.24
N LEU A 117 -14.92 -4.52 9.16
CA LEU A 117 -14.25 -5.81 9.08
C LEU A 117 -13.12 -5.76 8.04
N MET A 118 -12.01 -6.39 8.37
CA MET A 118 -10.98 -6.81 7.43
C MET A 118 -11.11 -8.32 7.20
N GLU A 119 -11.39 -8.73 5.96
CA GLU A 119 -11.57 -10.13 5.59
C GLU A 119 -10.45 -10.57 4.63
N ILE A 120 -9.64 -11.53 5.07
CA ILE A 120 -8.50 -12.07 4.32
C ILE A 120 -8.82 -13.49 3.90
N ILE A 121 -8.84 -13.76 2.60
CA ILE A 121 -8.99 -15.08 2.01
C ILE A 121 -7.60 -15.55 1.59
N VAL A 122 -7.16 -16.69 2.10
CA VAL A 122 -5.83 -17.23 1.85
C VAL A 122 -5.96 -18.53 1.08
N ASP A 123 -5.31 -18.60 -0.08
CA ASP A 123 -5.06 -19.83 -0.80
C ASP A 123 -4.19 -20.75 0.06
N ASP A 124 -4.74 -21.92 0.37
CA ASP A 124 -4.04 -22.99 1.06
C ASP A 124 -4.02 -24.27 0.22
N SER A 125 -4.02 -24.14 -1.10
CA SER A 125 -3.89 -25.23 -2.06
C SER A 125 -2.47 -25.82 -2.08
N GLY A 126 -2.30 -26.95 -2.77
CA GLY A 126 -1.00 -27.62 -2.83
C GLY A 126 0.13 -26.77 -3.45
N SER A 127 -0.18 -25.87 -4.39
CA SER A 127 0.78 -25.01 -5.08
C SER A 127 1.46 -24.01 -4.15
N MET A 128 0.82 -23.63 -3.05
CA MET A 128 1.40 -22.73 -2.05
C MET A 128 2.63 -23.32 -1.31
N ASN A 129 2.94 -24.61 -1.50
CA ASN A 129 4.21 -25.21 -1.07
C ASN A 129 5.40 -24.87 -1.99
N CYS A 130 5.15 -24.30 -3.18
CA CYS A 130 6.19 -23.85 -4.10
C CYS A 130 7.03 -22.74 -3.45
N ARG A 131 8.25 -22.60 -3.94
CA ARG A 131 9.17 -21.55 -3.49
C ARG A 131 8.72 -20.21 -4.08
N THR A 132 8.95 -19.16 -3.31
CA THR A 132 8.92 -17.76 -3.76
C THR A 132 10.36 -17.27 -3.94
N ASP A 133 10.56 -16.06 -4.45
CA ASP A 133 11.84 -15.36 -4.42
C ASP A 133 12.08 -14.63 -3.08
N ALA A 134 11.03 -14.46 -2.26
CA ALA A 134 11.12 -13.83 -0.95
C ALA A 134 11.97 -14.66 0.04
N LEU A 135 12.82 -13.95 0.79
CA LEU A 135 13.68 -14.52 1.82
C LEU A 135 13.05 -14.32 3.20
N ASP A 136 13.10 -15.35 4.02
CA ASP A 136 12.76 -15.27 5.43
C ASP A 136 13.74 -14.29 6.11
N PRO A 137 13.26 -13.22 6.77
CA PRO A 137 14.13 -12.18 7.31
C PRO A 137 14.97 -12.63 8.51
N ILE A 138 14.63 -13.75 9.14
CA ILE A 138 15.34 -14.30 10.31
C ILE A 138 16.43 -15.27 9.85
N THR A 139 16.08 -16.17 8.93
CA THR A 139 16.95 -17.27 8.50
C THR A 139 17.71 -16.98 7.21
N GLY A 140 17.29 -15.98 6.43
CA GLY A 140 17.80 -15.68 5.09
C GLY A 140 17.50 -16.76 4.05
N SER A 141 16.64 -17.73 4.38
CA SER A 141 16.29 -18.84 3.49
C SER A 141 15.10 -18.48 2.61
N ILE A 142 15.05 -19.04 1.40
CA ILE A 142 13.90 -18.91 0.50
C ILE A 142 12.64 -19.47 1.19
N MET A 143 11.58 -18.66 1.23
CA MET A 143 10.28 -19.06 1.76
C MET A 143 9.49 -19.91 0.76
N SER A 144 8.46 -20.60 1.24
CA SER A 144 7.36 -21.02 0.37
C SER A 144 6.34 -19.89 0.26
N ARG A 145 5.55 -19.89 -0.83
CA ARG A 145 4.43 -18.94 -1.06
C ARG A 145 3.48 -18.89 0.15
N TRP A 146 3.25 -20.02 0.80
CA TRP A 146 2.50 -20.14 2.05
C TRP A 146 3.08 -19.34 3.23
N TRP A 147 4.39 -19.43 3.44
CA TRP A 147 5.06 -18.71 4.52
C TRP A 147 5.19 -17.22 4.20
N GLU A 148 5.34 -16.88 2.93
CA GLU A 148 5.29 -15.50 2.47
C GLU A 148 3.92 -14.86 2.74
N ALA A 149 2.82 -15.53 2.37
CA ALA A 149 1.46 -15.05 2.65
C ALA A 149 1.26 -14.75 4.14
N LYS A 150 1.71 -15.67 5.01
CA LYS A 150 1.71 -15.46 6.46
C LYS A 150 2.53 -14.24 6.87
N TRP A 151 3.70 -14.07 6.28
CA TRP A 151 4.62 -12.99 6.61
C TRP A 151 4.04 -11.63 6.23
N ARG A 152 3.46 -11.50 5.03
CA ARG A 152 2.73 -10.31 4.58
C ARG A 152 1.59 -9.95 5.54
N ILE A 153 0.75 -10.93 5.93
CA ILE A 153 -0.31 -10.72 6.94
C ILE A 153 0.28 -10.24 8.28
N SER A 154 1.42 -10.81 8.70
CA SER A 154 2.09 -10.42 9.95
C SER A 154 2.55 -8.96 9.92
N GLN A 155 3.08 -8.49 8.78
CA GLN A 155 3.50 -7.10 8.57
C GLN A 155 2.33 -6.13 8.58
N MET A 156 1.22 -6.50 7.92
CA MET A 156 -0.02 -5.71 7.99
C MET A 156 -0.49 -5.56 9.43
N ILE A 157 -0.54 -6.66 10.20
CA ILE A 157 -0.95 -6.66 11.60
C ILE A 157 -0.03 -5.79 12.46
N GLU A 158 1.28 -5.82 12.22
CA GLU A 158 2.23 -5.01 12.98
C GLU A 158 1.98 -3.51 12.82
N LEU A 159 1.70 -3.04 11.60
CA LEU A 159 1.31 -1.64 11.37
C LEU A 159 -0.08 -1.33 11.95
N LEU A 160 -1.06 -2.21 11.72
CA LEU A 160 -2.43 -2.02 12.16
C LEU A 160 -2.59 -2.06 13.69
N ALA A 161 -1.64 -2.65 14.42
CA ALA A 161 -1.66 -2.66 15.89
C ALA A 161 -1.63 -1.25 16.52
N TYR A 162 -1.05 -0.30 15.79
CA TYR A 162 -0.83 1.09 16.21
C TYR A 162 -1.82 2.08 15.59
N VAL A 163 -2.84 1.64 14.85
CA VAL A 163 -3.93 2.51 14.40
C VAL A 163 -5.28 1.88 14.76
N PRO A 164 -6.37 2.65 14.85
CA PRO A 164 -7.70 2.07 14.99
C PRO A 164 -8.01 1.25 13.74
N ALA A 165 -8.24 -0.04 13.94
CA ALA A 165 -8.43 -1.00 12.86
C ALA A 165 -9.60 -1.93 13.19
N PRO A 166 -10.38 -2.36 12.18
CA PRO A 166 -11.45 -3.32 12.39
C PRO A 166 -10.88 -4.69 12.78
N PRO A 167 -11.71 -5.59 13.34
CA PRO A 167 -11.32 -6.98 13.53
C PRO A 167 -10.90 -7.62 12.19
N ILE A 168 -9.92 -8.51 12.26
CA ILE A 168 -9.41 -9.26 11.11
C ILE A 168 -9.97 -10.68 11.16
N LYS A 169 -10.60 -11.12 10.07
CA LYS A 169 -11.01 -12.51 9.87
C LYS A 169 -10.24 -13.13 8.71
N ILE A 170 -9.63 -14.29 8.95
CA ILE A 170 -8.89 -15.03 7.93
C ILE A 170 -9.65 -16.32 7.61
N TYR A 171 -9.87 -16.54 6.32
CA TYR A 171 -10.52 -17.70 5.73
C TYR A 171 -9.53 -18.44 4.85
N PHE A 172 -9.62 -19.76 4.81
CA PHE A 172 -8.81 -20.60 3.92
C PHE A 172 -9.69 -21.22 2.84
N LEU A 173 -9.11 -21.52 1.68
CA LEU A 173 -9.86 -22.10 0.56
C LEU A 173 -10.30 -23.55 0.82
N ASN A 174 -9.43 -24.37 1.40
CA ASN A 174 -9.61 -25.82 1.54
C ASN A 174 -9.97 -26.26 2.96
N ARG A 175 -10.03 -25.32 3.91
CA ARG A 175 -10.34 -25.62 5.31
C ARG A 175 -11.50 -24.79 5.84
N ARG A 176 -12.07 -25.26 6.95
CA ARG A 176 -13.24 -24.65 7.61
C ARG A 176 -12.87 -23.79 8.82
N ASP A 177 -11.61 -23.80 9.25
CA ASP A 177 -11.15 -22.92 10.31
C ASP A 177 -11.22 -21.46 9.85
N ILE A 178 -11.75 -20.63 10.74
CA ILE A 178 -11.80 -19.19 10.57
C ILE A 178 -10.99 -18.61 11.72
N ILE A 179 -9.96 -17.85 11.38
CA ILE A 179 -9.17 -17.13 12.38
C ILE A 179 -9.86 -15.80 12.63
N SER A 180 -9.99 -15.41 13.90
CA SER A 180 -10.45 -14.08 14.28
C SER A 180 -9.38 -13.42 15.14
N ILE A 181 -8.87 -12.30 14.67
CA ILE A 181 -7.88 -11.48 15.37
C ILE A 181 -8.54 -10.14 15.64
N GLU A 182 -8.88 -9.91 16.90
CA GLU A 182 -9.50 -8.68 17.38
C GLU A 182 -8.68 -8.16 18.55
N LYS A 183 -8.54 -6.84 18.62
CA LYS A 183 -7.82 -6.17 19.71
C LYS A 183 -8.72 -6.14 20.95
N SER A 184 -8.22 -6.65 22.06
CA SER A 184 -8.96 -6.59 23.32
C SER A 184 -8.90 -5.17 23.90
N SER A 185 -9.96 -4.75 24.61
CA SER A 185 -9.97 -3.45 25.28
C SER A 185 -8.77 -3.30 26.21
N GLY A 186 -7.91 -2.31 25.95
CA GLY A 186 -6.71 -2.02 26.73
C GLY A 186 -5.51 -2.93 26.49
N GLU A 187 -5.58 -3.78 25.47
CA GLU A 187 -4.43 -4.56 25.01
C GLU A 187 -3.41 -3.65 24.32
N LEU A 188 -2.15 -3.75 24.74
CA LEU A 188 -1.06 -2.99 24.14
C LEU A 188 -0.77 -3.50 22.72
N PRO A 189 -0.34 -2.63 21.79
CA PRO A 189 0.04 -3.06 20.44
C PRO A 189 1.03 -4.23 20.45
N SER A 190 2.04 -4.20 21.30
CA SER A 190 3.05 -5.27 21.40
C SER A 190 2.49 -6.61 21.87
N ASP A 191 1.50 -6.61 22.77
CA ASP A 191 0.83 -7.84 23.22
C ASP A 191 -0.14 -8.37 22.16
N TYR A 192 -0.87 -7.47 21.50
CA TYR A 192 -1.71 -7.78 20.35
C TYR A 192 -0.91 -8.44 19.23
N ILE A 193 0.24 -7.88 18.86
CA ILE A 193 1.15 -8.42 17.83
C ILE A 193 1.63 -9.82 18.22
N LYS A 194 2.13 -10.01 19.44
CA LYS A 194 2.60 -11.33 19.91
C LYS A 194 1.50 -12.39 19.87
N ARG A 195 0.29 -12.02 20.30
CA ARG A 195 -0.86 -12.93 20.29
C ARG A 195 -1.30 -13.26 18.87
N ALA A 196 -1.45 -12.24 18.02
CA ALA A 196 -1.79 -12.42 16.62
C ALA A 196 -0.79 -13.34 15.92
N GLU A 197 0.50 -13.14 16.15
CA GLU A 197 1.56 -14.01 15.62
C GLU A 197 1.45 -15.45 16.14
N SER A 198 1.22 -15.66 17.44
CA SER A 198 1.00 -17.01 17.96
C SER A 198 -0.19 -17.71 17.29
N ILE A 199 -1.26 -16.97 16.96
CA ILE A 199 -2.43 -17.50 16.26
C ILE A 199 -2.06 -17.84 14.81
N LEU A 200 -1.37 -16.95 14.10
CA LEU A 200 -0.91 -17.17 12.73
C LEU A 200 0.03 -18.37 12.62
N MET A 201 1.02 -18.48 13.51
CA MET A 201 1.91 -19.64 13.57
C MET A 201 1.16 -20.96 13.77
N GLY A 202 0.11 -20.97 14.60
CA GLY A 202 -0.73 -22.15 14.79
C GLY A 202 -1.51 -22.55 13.53
N ALA A 203 -2.03 -21.58 12.79
CA ALA A 203 -2.81 -21.83 11.57
C ALA A 203 -1.95 -22.17 10.35
N PHE A 204 -0.85 -21.46 10.16
CA PHE A 204 0.11 -21.67 9.07
C PHE A 204 1.09 -22.81 9.32
N GLY A 205 1.21 -23.30 10.57
CA GLY A 205 1.97 -24.51 10.89
C GLY A 205 1.40 -25.79 10.27
N ARG A 206 0.17 -25.76 9.74
CA ARG A 206 -0.37 -26.81 8.88
C ARG A 206 -0.06 -26.48 7.42
N ASN A 207 0.73 -27.34 6.78
CA ASN A 207 1.06 -27.18 5.37
C ASN A 207 -0.21 -27.08 4.50
N PRO A 208 -0.18 -26.24 3.46
CA PRO A 208 -1.29 -26.12 2.54
C PRO A 208 -1.41 -27.37 1.66
N GLY A 209 -2.61 -27.66 1.20
CA GLY A 209 -2.95 -28.79 0.35
C GLY A 209 -4.39 -28.73 -0.12
N GLY A 210 -4.67 -29.32 -1.27
CA GLY A 210 -5.99 -29.31 -1.89
C GLY A 210 -5.98 -28.62 -3.24
N THR A 211 -7.12 -28.03 -3.59
CA THR A 211 -7.38 -27.37 -4.88
C THR A 211 -7.53 -25.85 -4.68
N THR A 212 -7.86 -25.09 -5.72
CA THR A 212 -7.98 -23.62 -5.62
C THR A 212 -9.43 -23.17 -5.83
N PRO A 213 -10.38 -23.44 -4.91
CA PRO A 213 -11.78 -23.03 -5.02
C PRO A 213 -11.99 -21.53 -4.71
N ALA A 214 -11.20 -20.65 -5.34
CA ALA A 214 -11.22 -19.21 -5.08
C ALA A 214 -12.55 -18.57 -5.53
N LEU A 215 -13.18 -19.10 -6.58
CA LEU A 215 -14.48 -18.63 -7.04
C LEU A 215 -15.54 -18.75 -5.94
N GLU A 216 -15.63 -19.94 -5.34
CA GLU A 216 -16.60 -20.22 -4.28
C GLU A 216 -16.30 -19.41 -3.01
N ALA A 217 -15.02 -19.25 -2.66
CA ALA A 217 -14.62 -18.49 -1.48
C ALA A 217 -14.93 -16.99 -1.63
N ILE A 218 -14.65 -16.40 -2.80
CA ILE A 218 -14.93 -14.99 -3.10
C ILE A 218 -16.44 -14.75 -3.17
N GLU A 219 -17.21 -15.63 -3.82
CA GLU A 219 -18.68 -15.57 -3.84
C GLU A 219 -19.27 -15.63 -2.41
N ALA A 220 -18.73 -16.50 -1.57
CA ALA A 220 -19.12 -16.59 -0.17
C ALA A 220 -18.74 -15.32 0.64
N SER A 221 -17.59 -14.72 0.37
CA SER A 221 -17.14 -13.48 1.02
C SER A 221 -18.04 -12.28 0.68
N LEU A 222 -18.38 -12.12 -0.60
CA LEU A 222 -19.24 -11.03 -1.06
C LEU A 222 -20.68 -11.17 -0.54
N SER A 223 -21.16 -12.40 -0.32
CA SER A 223 -22.50 -12.66 0.18
C SER A 223 -22.65 -12.54 1.70
N ARG A 224 -21.65 -12.95 2.50
CA ARG A 224 -21.74 -12.98 3.97
C ARG A 224 -21.98 -11.60 4.61
N ASN A 225 -21.33 -10.57 4.08
CA ASN A 225 -21.22 -9.26 4.73
C ASN A 225 -21.72 -8.11 3.84
N GLY A 226 -22.70 -8.36 2.96
CA GLY A 226 -23.12 -7.41 1.93
C GLY A 226 -23.69 -6.06 2.42
N SER A 227 -24.02 -5.93 3.70
CA SER A 227 -24.46 -4.67 4.32
C SER A 227 -23.38 -3.95 5.14
N MET A 228 -22.21 -4.58 5.32
CA MET A 228 -21.10 -4.03 6.10
C MET A 228 -20.10 -3.33 5.18
N LYS A 229 -19.34 -2.40 5.75
CA LYS A 229 -18.11 -1.90 5.13
C LYS A 229 -16.98 -2.90 5.38
N VAL A 230 -16.48 -3.57 4.36
CA VAL A 230 -15.51 -4.66 4.50
C VAL A 230 -14.35 -4.51 3.52
N MET A 231 -13.13 -4.43 4.06
CA MET A 231 -11.90 -4.52 3.28
C MET A 231 -11.60 -5.98 3.00
N ARG A 232 -11.51 -6.37 1.72
CA ARG A 232 -11.29 -7.77 1.33
C ARG A 232 -9.93 -7.96 0.71
N TYR A 233 -9.28 -9.05 1.08
CA TYR A 233 -7.99 -9.46 0.55
C TYR A 233 -8.08 -10.88 0.04
N PHE A 234 -7.45 -11.15 -1.10
CA PHE A 234 -7.23 -12.50 -1.60
C PHE A 234 -5.72 -12.71 -1.81
N LEU A 235 -5.12 -13.59 -1.01
CA LEU A 235 -3.74 -14.01 -1.17
C LEU A 235 -3.74 -15.36 -1.87
N GLY A 236 -3.17 -15.45 -3.08
CA GLY A 236 -3.11 -16.70 -3.82
C GLY A 236 -2.08 -16.72 -4.92
N ASP A 237 -1.78 -17.91 -5.43
CA ASP A 237 -0.63 -18.15 -6.32
C ASP A 237 -1.00 -18.71 -7.69
N GLY A 238 -2.30 -18.82 -8.01
CA GLY A 238 -2.72 -19.60 -9.15
C GLY A 238 -4.10 -19.31 -9.72
N SER A 239 -4.42 -20.08 -10.76
CA SER A 239 -5.73 -20.04 -11.40
C SER A 239 -6.79 -20.77 -10.55
N PRO A 240 -7.99 -20.19 -10.39
CA PRO A 240 -9.10 -20.84 -9.71
C PRO A 240 -9.52 -22.16 -10.38
N ASN A 241 -10.12 -23.05 -9.60
CA ASN A 241 -10.83 -24.22 -10.10
C ASN A 241 -11.86 -23.79 -11.16
N GLY A 242 -11.81 -24.42 -12.34
CA GLY A 242 -12.61 -24.03 -13.49
C GLY A 242 -11.90 -23.10 -14.47
N GLY A 243 -10.64 -22.72 -14.20
CA GLY A 243 -9.77 -21.98 -15.12
C GLY A 243 -10.36 -20.64 -15.55
N GLU A 244 -10.24 -20.32 -16.84
CA GLU A 244 -10.67 -19.04 -17.41
C GLU A 244 -12.14 -18.69 -17.12
N PHE A 245 -13.03 -19.69 -17.07
CA PHE A 245 -14.44 -19.47 -16.71
C PHE A 245 -14.57 -18.90 -15.29
N ALA A 246 -13.85 -19.47 -14.33
CA ALA A 246 -13.86 -19.02 -12.96
C ALA A 246 -13.19 -17.65 -12.81
N CYS A 247 -12.06 -17.41 -13.48
CA CYS A 247 -11.42 -16.09 -13.54
C CYS A 247 -12.40 -15.01 -14.04
N LYS A 248 -13.12 -15.30 -15.14
CA LYS A 248 -14.13 -14.40 -15.69
C LYS A 248 -15.28 -14.15 -14.72
N LYS A 249 -15.80 -15.20 -14.07
CA LYS A 249 -16.89 -15.05 -13.10
C LYS A 249 -16.45 -14.25 -11.87
N ILE A 250 -15.24 -14.46 -11.35
CA ILE A 250 -14.67 -13.67 -10.25
C ILE A 250 -14.58 -12.20 -10.64
N ARG A 251 -13.99 -11.91 -11.80
CA ARG A 251 -13.91 -10.55 -12.32
C ARG A 251 -15.28 -9.89 -12.42
N ASP A 252 -16.25 -10.58 -13.03
CA ASP A 252 -17.60 -10.05 -13.19
C ASP A 252 -18.27 -9.80 -11.83
N MET A 253 -18.03 -10.66 -10.82
CA MET A 253 -18.52 -10.42 -9.45
C MET A 253 -17.89 -9.20 -8.81
N ILE A 254 -16.58 -8.99 -8.96
CA ILE A 254 -15.87 -7.87 -8.34
C ILE A 254 -16.25 -6.55 -9.03
N ILE A 255 -16.35 -6.51 -10.35
CA ILE A 255 -16.79 -5.32 -11.10
C ILE A 255 -18.20 -4.87 -10.68
N HIS A 256 -19.12 -5.82 -10.50
CA HIS A 256 -20.54 -5.53 -10.26
C HIS A 256 -20.95 -5.66 -8.78
N ARG A 257 -19.99 -5.75 -7.85
CA ARG A 257 -20.29 -5.90 -6.43
C ARG A 257 -21.02 -4.67 -5.87
N PRO A 258 -21.89 -4.83 -4.87
CA PRO A 258 -22.59 -3.70 -4.25
C PRO A 258 -21.61 -2.80 -3.50
N ALA A 259 -21.82 -1.49 -3.61
CA ALA A 259 -21.06 -0.46 -2.89
C ALA A 259 -19.53 -0.70 -2.90
N PRO A 260 -18.87 -0.65 -4.07
CA PRO A 260 -17.45 -1.01 -4.20
C PRO A 260 -16.52 -0.18 -3.32
N ARG A 261 -16.86 1.10 -3.06
CA ARG A 261 -16.12 1.97 -2.11
C ARG A 261 -16.15 1.45 -0.68
N ASP A 262 -17.28 0.91 -0.24
CA ASP A 262 -17.45 0.33 1.08
C ASP A 262 -16.93 -1.12 1.14
N ASN A 263 -16.63 -1.71 -0.02
CA ASN A 263 -16.20 -3.08 -0.19
C ASN A 263 -14.97 -3.16 -1.11
N PRO A 264 -13.85 -2.48 -0.78
CA PRO A 264 -12.64 -2.54 -1.59
C PRO A 264 -12.09 -3.96 -1.60
N PHE A 265 -11.42 -4.34 -2.70
CA PHE A 265 -10.90 -5.69 -2.90
C PHE A 265 -9.44 -5.62 -3.35
N THR A 266 -8.55 -6.25 -2.60
CA THR A 266 -7.12 -6.30 -2.93
C THR A 266 -6.71 -7.74 -3.23
N PHE A 267 -6.14 -7.95 -4.40
CA PHE A 267 -5.41 -9.15 -4.73
C PHE A 267 -3.96 -9.01 -4.28
N MET A 268 -3.40 -10.11 -3.76
CA MET A 268 -2.01 -10.22 -3.36
C MET A 268 -1.46 -11.49 -3.97
N SER A 269 -0.78 -11.34 -5.10
CA SER A 269 -0.18 -12.46 -5.81
C SER A 269 0.97 -13.02 -4.98
N CYS A 270 0.94 -14.33 -4.78
CA CYS A 270 1.97 -15.09 -4.05
C CYS A 270 2.72 -16.00 -5.02
N THR A 271 3.11 -15.52 -6.19
CA THR A 271 3.80 -16.31 -7.22
C THR A 271 4.67 -15.43 -8.09
N ASN A 272 5.82 -15.94 -8.50
CA ASN A 272 6.68 -15.31 -9.52
C ASN A 272 6.35 -15.82 -10.94
N GLU A 273 5.18 -16.44 -11.12
CA GLU A 273 4.67 -16.92 -12.40
C GLU A 273 3.49 -16.04 -12.83
N ASP A 274 3.79 -14.92 -13.48
CA ASP A 274 2.82 -13.88 -13.88
C ASP A 274 1.58 -14.45 -14.58
N ASP A 275 1.76 -15.45 -15.44
CA ASP A 275 0.68 -16.05 -16.24
C ASP A 275 -0.38 -16.74 -15.37
N GLN A 276 -0.02 -17.19 -14.17
CA GLN A 276 -0.95 -17.85 -13.25
C GLN A 276 -1.88 -16.86 -12.53
N VAL A 277 -1.45 -15.60 -12.40
CA VAL A 277 -2.16 -14.52 -11.66
C VAL A 277 -2.57 -13.34 -12.54
N GLU A 278 -2.25 -13.36 -13.83
CA GLU A 278 -2.64 -12.34 -14.82
C GLU A 278 -4.13 -11.99 -14.78
N TRP A 279 -4.98 -12.96 -14.43
CA TRP A 279 -6.42 -12.71 -14.28
C TRP A 279 -6.77 -11.74 -13.15
N MET A 280 -5.94 -11.65 -12.10
CA MET A 280 -6.07 -10.70 -10.99
C MET A 280 -5.74 -9.29 -11.48
N LYS A 281 -4.61 -9.11 -12.19
CA LYS A 281 -4.21 -7.84 -12.85
C LYS A 281 -5.31 -7.36 -13.81
N ILE A 282 -5.79 -8.22 -14.70
CA ILE A 282 -6.92 -7.91 -15.60
C ILE A 282 -8.21 -7.53 -14.85
N THR A 283 -8.40 -8.07 -13.64
CA THR A 283 -9.58 -7.75 -12.81
C THR A 283 -9.43 -6.39 -12.16
N GLU A 284 -8.28 -6.10 -11.59
CA GLU A 284 -7.89 -4.81 -11.01
C GLU A 284 -8.11 -3.67 -12.02
N GLU A 285 -7.54 -3.75 -13.23
CA GLU A 285 -7.65 -2.73 -14.29
C GLU A 285 -9.10 -2.32 -14.64
N LYS A 286 -10.06 -3.21 -14.36
CA LYS A 286 -11.49 -3.07 -14.73
C LYS A 286 -12.39 -2.78 -13.56
N ALA A 287 -12.03 -3.25 -12.37
CA ALA A 287 -12.89 -3.17 -11.20
C ALA A 287 -12.60 -1.90 -10.40
N PRO A 288 -13.61 -1.06 -10.13
CA PRO A 288 -13.38 0.10 -9.27
C PRO A 288 -13.08 -0.35 -7.84
N TYR A 289 -12.23 0.40 -7.14
CA TYR A 289 -11.82 0.09 -5.77
C TYR A 289 -11.22 -1.32 -5.64
N CYS A 290 -10.42 -1.70 -6.63
CA CYS A 290 -9.72 -2.98 -6.68
C CYS A 290 -8.24 -2.66 -6.86
N SER A 291 -7.36 -3.37 -6.16
CA SER A 291 -5.92 -3.26 -6.36
C SER A 291 -5.31 -4.65 -6.46
N GLU A 292 -4.13 -4.77 -7.05
CA GLU A 292 -3.34 -6.00 -7.16
C GLU A 292 -1.92 -5.65 -6.72
N PHE A 293 -1.25 -6.55 -6.02
CA PHE A 293 0.12 -6.37 -5.57
C PHE A 293 0.88 -7.68 -5.64
N ASP A 294 2.03 -7.63 -6.30
CA ASP A 294 2.98 -8.73 -6.31
C ASP A 294 3.90 -8.70 -5.07
N ASP A 295 4.96 -9.49 -5.07
CA ASP A 295 6.06 -9.31 -4.13
C ASP A 295 6.74 -7.94 -4.28
N TYR A 296 7.41 -7.52 -3.21
CA TYR A 296 8.02 -6.20 -3.16
C TYR A 296 9.05 -5.96 -4.27
N LEU A 297 9.86 -6.96 -4.63
CA LEU A 297 10.96 -6.76 -5.56
C LEU A 297 10.46 -6.63 -7.00
N ASP A 298 9.45 -7.40 -7.36
CA ASP A 298 8.80 -7.34 -8.66
C ASP A 298 7.97 -6.06 -8.78
N GLU A 299 7.14 -5.75 -7.77
CA GLU A 299 6.36 -4.51 -7.71
C GLU A 299 7.26 -3.26 -7.73
N ALA A 300 8.34 -3.23 -6.94
CA ALA A 300 9.28 -2.11 -6.93
C ALA A 300 9.94 -1.91 -8.30
N ARG A 301 10.22 -3.00 -9.01
CA ARG A 301 10.81 -2.92 -10.35
C ARG A 301 9.80 -2.35 -11.34
N GLU A 302 8.54 -2.76 -11.29
CA GLU A 302 7.47 -2.23 -12.13
C GLU A 302 7.25 -0.73 -11.86
N VAL A 303 7.02 -0.37 -10.60
CA VAL A 303 6.83 1.03 -10.19
C VAL A 303 8.03 1.91 -10.58
N LEU A 304 9.27 1.48 -10.35
CA LEU A 304 10.45 2.29 -10.71
C LEU A 304 10.69 2.35 -12.22
N ASN A 305 10.24 1.36 -12.99
CA ASN A 305 10.28 1.41 -14.44
C ASN A 305 9.28 2.43 -15.01
N ASP A 306 8.12 2.61 -14.37
CA ASP A 306 7.12 3.59 -14.80
C ASP A 306 7.36 4.99 -14.21
N GLN A 307 7.59 5.08 -12.90
CA GLN A 307 7.76 6.35 -12.18
C GLN A 307 9.19 6.92 -12.24
N GLY A 308 10.18 6.08 -12.52
CA GLY A 308 11.59 6.42 -12.54
C GLY A 308 12.26 6.39 -11.16
N ASN A 309 13.60 6.32 -11.17
CA ASN A 309 14.44 6.12 -9.98
C ASN A 309 14.38 7.24 -8.92
N ALA A 310 13.72 8.36 -9.20
CA ALA A 310 13.50 9.41 -8.20
C ALA A 310 12.28 9.14 -7.32
N PHE A 311 11.39 8.24 -7.74
CA PHE A 311 10.22 7.89 -6.94
C PHE A 311 10.67 7.05 -5.74
N PRO A 312 10.36 7.46 -4.50
CA PRO A 312 10.85 6.80 -3.29
C PRO A 312 9.97 5.59 -2.94
N TYR A 313 9.97 4.58 -3.80
CA TYR A 313 9.26 3.34 -3.52
C TYR A 313 10.01 2.51 -2.47
N SER A 314 9.55 2.58 -1.22
CA SER A 314 10.11 1.83 -0.10
C SER A 314 9.27 0.59 0.22
N PHE A 315 9.86 -0.32 1.00
CA PHE A 315 9.13 -1.48 1.50
C PHE A 315 7.90 -1.11 2.35
N GLY A 316 8.00 -0.03 3.14
CA GLY A 316 6.90 0.45 3.96
C GLY A 316 5.79 1.10 3.14
N LEU A 317 6.13 1.80 2.07
CA LEU A 317 5.14 2.31 1.11
C LEU A 317 4.40 1.12 0.46
N HIS A 318 5.12 0.06 0.07
CA HIS A 318 4.52 -1.16 -0.47
C HIS A 318 3.56 -1.84 0.51
N ILE A 319 3.94 -2.03 1.79
CA ILE A 319 3.05 -2.63 2.80
C ILE A 319 1.81 -1.76 3.01
N VAL A 320 1.94 -0.44 3.09
CA VAL A 320 0.76 0.41 3.28
C VAL A 320 -0.12 0.40 2.03
N ALA A 321 0.46 0.43 0.82
CA ALA A 321 -0.28 0.32 -0.43
C ALA A 321 -1.10 -0.99 -0.47
N GLN A 322 -0.49 -2.11 -0.09
CA GLN A 322 -1.19 -3.38 0.09
C GLN A 322 -2.40 -3.28 1.02
N ILE A 323 -2.36 -2.46 2.08
CA ILE A 323 -3.49 -2.29 3.00
C ILE A 323 -4.56 -1.35 2.41
N VAL A 324 -4.16 -0.24 1.79
CA VAL A 324 -5.08 0.91 1.55
C VAL A 324 -5.31 1.33 0.10
N ALA A 325 -4.55 0.82 -0.87
CA ALA A 325 -4.63 1.28 -2.26
C ALA A 325 -6.00 1.06 -2.90
N ALA A 326 -6.63 -0.10 -2.67
CA ALA A 326 -7.96 -0.39 -3.22
C ALA A 326 -9.05 0.60 -2.78
N PHE A 327 -8.87 1.35 -1.69
CA PHE A 327 -9.79 2.46 -1.33
C PHE A 327 -9.21 3.86 -1.49
N ASN A 328 -8.03 3.95 -2.11
CA ASN A 328 -7.34 5.17 -2.51
C ASN A 328 -6.92 5.13 -4.01
N PRO A 329 -7.89 5.02 -4.94
CA PRO A 329 -7.63 4.77 -6.37
C PRO A 329 -7.06 5.97 -7.17
N HIS A 330 -6.59 7.00 -6.48
CA HIS A 330 -6.13 8.25 -7.11
C HIS A 330 -4.68 8.59 -6.73
N ASP A 331 -4.07 7.82 -5.84
CA ASP A 331 -2.68 8.00 -5.43
C ASP A 331 -1.92 6.67 -5.41
N LEU A 332 -2.15 5.80 -4.42
CA LEU A 332 -1.40 4.57 -4.22
C LEU A 332 -1.68 3.52 -5.29
N ASP A 333 -2.93 3.44 -5.75
CA ASP A 333 -3.31 2.60 -6.89
C ASP A 333 -2.71 3.13 -8.21
N ALA A 334 -2.34 4.41 -8.26
CA ALA A 334 -1.87 5.07 -9.47
C ALA A 334 -0.33 4.99 -9.65
N MET A 335 0.36 4.17 -8.85
CA MET A 335 1.83 4.16 -8.80
C MET A 335 2.47 3.50 -10.02
N ASP A 336 1.85 2.48 -10.58
CA ASP A 336 2.26 1.81 -11.81
C ASP A 336 1.66 2.45 -13.07
N GLU A 337 0.79 3.46 -12.92
CA GLU A 337 0.27 4.23 -14.05
C GLU A 337 1.38 4.98 -14.80
N SER A 338 1.29 5.03 -16.14
CA SER A 338 2.17 5.86 -16.99
C SER A 338 1.84 7.36 -16.94
N LEU A 339 1.57 7.90 -15.75
CA LEU A 339 1.37 9.31 -15.45
C LEU A 339 2.25 9.72 -14.27
N PRO A 340 2.89 10.91 -14.31
CA PRO A 340 3.58 11.41 -13.15
C PRO A 340 2.57 11.87 -12.10
N PHE A 341 2.91 11.72 -10.83
CA PHE A 341 2.17 12.36 -9.75
C PHE A 341 2.27 13.89 -9.86
N THR A 342 1.17 14.58 -9.57
CA THR A 342 1.23 16.02 -9.31
C THR A 342 2.06 16.28 -8.06
N LYS A 343 2.63 17.48 -7.92
CA LYS A 343 3.40 17.83 -6.73
C LYS A 343 2.57 17.67 -5.45
N ALA A 344 1.30 18.05 -5.49
CA ALA A 344 0.40 17.94 -4.36
C ALA A 344 0.20 16.48 -3.90
N ILE A 345 0.04 15.53 -4.83
CA ILE A 345 -0.09 14.10 -4.49
C ILE A 345 1.23 13.55 -3.97
N LEU A 346 2.35 13.86 -4.63
CA LEU A 346 3.67 13.41 -4.17
C LEU A 346 3.96 13.92 -2.75
N ASP A 347 3.77 15.20 -2.48
CA ASP A 347 3.94 15.80 -1.15
C ASP A 347 3.02 15.12 -0.11
N SER A 348 1.78 14.81 -0.50
CA SER A 348 0.83 14.11 0.37
C SER A 348 1.26 12.67 0.68
N LEU A 349 1.85 11.95 -0.27
CA LEU A 349 2.37 10.61 -0.07
C LEU A 349 3.59 10.63 0.85
N LEU A 350 4.49 11.60 0.66
CA LEU A 350 5.72 11.72 1.44
C LEU A 350 5.48 12.28 2.85
N GLY A 351 4.47 13.14 3.01
CA GLY A 351 4.16 13.81 4.27
C GLY A 351 4.90 15.13 4.48
N TYR A 352 5.65 15.60 3.48
CA TYR A 352 6.33 16.90 3.51
C TYR A 352 6.17 17.64 2.18
N GLN A 353 6.34 18.95 2.23
CA GLN A 353 6.30 19.83 1.07
C GLN A 353 7.66 19.77 0.37
N SER A 354 7.74 19.07 -0.76
CA SER A 354 8.95 19.08 -1.58
C SER A 354 9.23 20.48 -2.11
N SER A 355 10.50 20.80 -2.34
CA SER A 355 10.93 21.96 -3.09
C SER A 355 10.54 21.83 -4.57
N GLN A 356 10.56 22.96 -5.30
CA GLN A 356 10.30 22.92 -6.74
C GLN A 356 11.40 22.12 -7.48
N GLU A 357 12.63 22.18 -6.98
CA GLU A 357 13.81 21.48 -7.49
C GLU A 357 13.70 19.97 -7.31
N GLU A 358 13.30 19.49 -6.13
CA GLU A 358 13.04 18.07 -5.86
C GLU A 358 11.94 17.54 -6.77
N TYR A 359 10.83 18.28 -6.88
CA TYR A 359 9.74 17.89 -7.77
C TYR A 359 10.16 17.88 -9.24
N HIS A 360 10.94 18.88 -9.69
CA HIS A 360 11.50 18.92 -11.04
C HIS A 360 12.42 17.73 -11.31
N TYR A 361 13.23 17.32 -10.33
CA TYR A 361 14.07 16.14 -10.43
C TYR A 361 13.24 14.86 -10.60
N TYR A 362 12.21 14.67 -9.76
CA TYR A 362 11.25 13.56 -9.91
C TYR A 362 10.62 13.55 -11.30
N PHE A 363 10.05 14.67 -11.74
CA PHE A 363 9.38 14.78 -13.03
C PHE A 363 10.32 14.49 -14.21
N THR A 364 11.59 14.90 -14.10
CA THR A 364 12.61 14.61 -15.12
C THR A 364 12.97 13.13 -15.16
N GLN A 365 13.13 12.46 -14.01
CA GLN A 365 13.39 11.02 -13.95
C GLN A 365 12.21 10.20 -14.47
N PHE A 366 10.98 10.61 -14.16
CA PHE A 366 9.77 10.04 -14.75
C PHE A 366 9.82 10.07 -16.28
N ILE A 367 10.06 11.25 -16.89
CA ILE A 367 10.16 11.37 -18.35
C ILE A 367 11.28 10.48 -18.91
N ALA A 368 12.42 10.39 -18.21
CA ALA A 368 13.53 9.55 -18.64
C ALA A 368 13.20 8.06 -18.58
N ALA A 369 12.42 7.61 -17.60
CA ALA A 369 11.92 6.25 -17.47
C ALA A 369 10.94 5.93 -18.61
N GLN A 370 9.93 6.78 -18.80
CA GLN A 370 8.92 6.63 -19.86
C GLN A 370 9.53 6.55 -21.27
N LYS A 371 10.60 7.29 -21.56
CA LYS A 371 11.31 7.22 -22.86
C LYS A 371 12.00 5.87 -23.14
N LYS A 372 12.26 5.06 -22.12
CA LYS A 372 12.86 3.72 -22.27
C LYS A 372 11.81 2.65 -22.55
N LEU A 373 10.54 2.95 -22.27
CA LEU A 373 9.45 2.01 -22.45
C LEU A 373 9.09 1.83 -23.93
N PRO A 374 8.67 0.63 -24.35
CA PRO A 374 8.17 0.37 -25.69
C PRO A 374 6.75 0.93 -25.86
N LEU A 375 6.64 2.27 -25.97
CA LEU A 375 5.38 2.99 -25.99
C LEU A 375 4.65 2.93 -27.35
N LYS A 376 3.31 2.92 -27.33
CA LYS A 376 2.48 3.14 -28.52
C LYS A 376 2.63 4.56 -29.06
N SER A 377 2.19 4.79 -30.30
CA SER A 377 2.31 6.11 -30.97
C SER A 377 1.66 7.25 -30.16
N PHE A 378 0.45 7.04 -29.63
CA PHE A 378 -0.23 8.07 -28.82
C PHE A 378 0.46 8.32 -27.47
N GLN A 379 1.05 7.28 -26.86
CA GLN A 379 1.82 7.40 -25.62
C GLN A 379 3.13 8.15 -25.84
N ASN A 380 3.85 7.84 -26.93
CA ASN A 380 5.00 8.61 -27.38
C ASN A 380 4.65 10.09 -27.60
N ALA A 381 3.48 10.37 -28.18
CA ALA A 381 3.02 11.74 -28.38
C ALA A 381 2.78 12.47 -27.06
N PHE A 382 2.19 11.80 -26.06
CA PHE A 382 1.99 12.35 -24.72
C PHE A 382 3.32 12.58 -23.98
N VAL A 383 4.23 11.60 -23.98
CA VAL A 383 5.54 11.73 -23.32
C VAL A 383 6.37 12.87 -23.90
N ARG A 384 6.24 13.17 -25.20
CA ARG A 384 6.87 14.35 -25.83
C ARG A 384 6.26 15.68 -25.37
N GLN A 385 5.01 15.69 -24.91
CA GLN A 385 4.32 16.87 -24.39
C GLN A 385 4.62 17.12 -22.91
N LEU A 386 4.99 16.09 -22.13
CA LEU A 386 5.24 16.20 -20.69
C LEU A 386 6.14 17.38 -20.28
N PRO A 387 7.27 17.69 -20.96
CA PRO A 387 8.09 18.84 -20.60
C PRO A 387 7.32 20.18 -20.61
N SER A 388 6.35 20.34 -21.52
CA SER A 388 5.50 21.54 -21.58
C SER A 388 4.38 21.55 -20.53
N LEU A 389 4.07 20.40 -19.93
CA LEU A 389 3.03 20.23 -18.90
C LEU A 389 3.58 20.34 -17.47
N TYR A 390 4.88 20.57 -17.28
CA TYR A 390 5.50 20.62 -15.95
C TYR A 390 4.77 21.56 -14.98
N ASN A 391 4.44 22.79 -15.42
CA ASN A 391 3.74 23.76 -14.57
C ASN A 391 2.30 23.34 -14.23
N ASP A 392 1.64 22.58 -15.12
CA ASP A 392 0.30 22.05 -14.86
C ASP A 392 0.39 20.98 -13.75
N PHE A 393 1.36 20.07 -13.84
CA PHE A 393 1.62 19.04 -12.82
C PHE A 393 2.13 19.61 -11.49
N LEU A 394 2.84 20.73 -11.54
CA LEU A 394 3.29 21.46 -10.35
C LEU A 394 2.13 22.07 -9.56
N SER A 395 1.06 22.50 -10.23
CA SER A 395 -0.02 23.31 -9.64
C SER A 395 -1.35 22.59 -9.48
N ALA A 396 -1.60 21.54 -10.25
CA ALA A 396 -2.83 20.76 -10.18
C ALA A 396 -2.92 19.95 -8.88
N ALA A 397 -4.13 19.81 -8.35
CA ALA A 397 -4.37 18.95 -7.19
C ALA A 397 -4.19 17.48 -7.57
N THR A 398 -4.76 17.06 -8.70
CA THR A 398 -4.65 15.69 -9.23
C THR A 398 -4.29 15.69 -10.71
N SER A 399 -3.77 14.59 -11.23
CA SER A 399 -3.47 14.45 -12.66
C SER A 399 -4.75 14.51 -13.53
N SER A 400 -5.90 14.15 -12.96
CA SER A 400 -7.20 14.23 -13.64
C SER A 400 -7.65 15.67 -13.92
N ASP A 401 -7.11 16.66 -13.18
CA ASP A 401 -7.39 18.07 -13.40
C ASP A 401 -6.62 18.65 -14.60
N ILE A 402 -5.64 17.90 -15.14
CA ILE A 402 -4.83 18.30 -16.28
C ILE A 402 -5.46 17.74 -17.55
N PRO A 403 -6.02 18.56 -18.46
CA PRO A 403 -6.79 18.07 -19.61
C PRO A 403 -6.01 17.09 -20.53
N ALA A 404 -4.70 17.29 -20.67
CA ALA A 404 -3.85 16.41 -21.46
C ALA A 404 -3.69 15.02 -20.80
N ALA A 405 -3.49 14.97 -19.48
CA ALA A 405 -3.38 13.73 -18.72
C ALA A 405 -4.72 12.98 -18.66
N ALA A 406 -5.84 13.69 -18.44
CA ALA A 406 -7.18 13.09 -18.48
C ALA A 406 -7.48 12.45 -19.86
N ARG A 407 -7.13 13.13 -20.95
CA ARG A 407 -7.26 12.58 -22.31
C ARG A 407 -6.36 11.37 -22.52
N TYR A 408 -5.11 11.44 -22.04
CA TYR A 408 -4.18 10.32 -22.10
C TYR A 408 -4.73 9.09 -21.38
N LYS A 409 -5.20 9.21 -20.14
CA LYS A 409 -5.81 8.11 -19.37
C LYS A 409 -7.02 7.52 -20.09
N GLN A 410 -7.86 8.35 -20.71
CA GLN A 410 -8.97 7.87 -21.53
C GLN A 410 -8.50 7.07 -22.76
N GLN A 411 -7.42 7.49 -23.43
CA GLN A 411 -6.86 6.77 -24.57
C GLN A 411 -6.23 5.43 -24.16
N VAL A 412 -5.54 5.38 -23.02
CA VAL A 412 -5.02 4.12 -22.47
C VAL A 412 -6.16 3.16 -22.17
N LYS A 413 -7.23 3.63 -21.50
CA LYS A 413 -8.43 2.84 -21.22
C LYS A 413 -9.14 2.30 -22.47
N GLN A 414 -9.23 3.12 -23.52
CA GLN A 414 -9.80 2.67 -24.79
C GLN A 414 -8.91 1.63 -25.48
N ALA A 415 -7.59 1.76 -25.37
CA ALA A 415 -6.64 0.81 -25.93
C ALA A 415 -6.66 -0.55 -25.21
N SER A 416 -6.79 -0.56 -23.87
CA SER A 416 -6.87 -1.80 -23.08
C SER A 416 -8.18 -2.56 -23.26
N SER A 417 -9.25 -1.86 -23.66
CA SER A 417 -10.56 -2.46 -23.89
C SER A 417 -10.70 -3.20 -25.24
N GLN A 418 -9.70 -3.13 -26.13
CA GLN A 418 -9.75 -3.76 -27.45
C GLN A 418 -9.55 -5.29 -27.36
N PRO A 419 -10.36 -6.12 -28.04
CA PRO A 419 -10.15 -7.58 -28.09
C PRO A 419 -8.76 -7.90 -28.67
N GLY A 420 -8.00 -8.74 -27.95
CA GLY A 420 -6.61 -9.05 -28.32
C GLY A 420 -5.57 -8.09 -27.73
N TYR A 421 -5.99 -7.12 -26.92
CA TYR A 421 -5.06 -6.44 -26.02
C TYR A 421 -4.53 -7.46 -25.01
N ILE A 422 -3.23 -7.73 -25.09
CA ILE A 422 -2.47 -8.45 -24.08
C ILE A 422 -1.74 -7.36 -23.29
N ALA A 423 -2.01 -7.24 -21.99
CA ALA A 423 -1.20 -6.40 -21.11
C ALA A 423 0.25 -6.91 -21.25
N GLY A 424 1.16 -6.04 -21.66
CA GLY A 424 2.49 -6.48 -22.10
C GLY A 424 3.25 -6.99 -20.90
N ASN A 425 3.51 -8.30 -20.84
CA ASN A 425 4.29 -8.88 -19.77
C ASN A 425 5.74 -8.36 -19.87
N ARG A 426 6.15 -7.46 -18.97
CA ARG A 426 7.45 -6.75 -19.05
C ARG A 426 8.63 -7.61 -18.56
N GLY A 427 8.38 -8.78 -17.97
CA GLY A 427 9.37 -9.58 -17.24
C GLY A 427 10.20 -10.58 -18.05
N THR A 428 9.81 -10.98 -19.26
CA THR A 428 10.52 -12.07 -19.97
C THR A 428 11.07 -11.65 -21.34
N THR A 429 12.38 -11.44 -21.40
CA THR A 429 13.15 -11.41 -22.65
C THR A 429 13.17 -12.80 -23.30
N THR A 430 12.07 -13.19 -23.95
CA THR A 430 12.06 -14.19 -25.02
C THR A 430 11.50 -13.55 -26.28
N GLN A 431 12.24 -13.73 -27.38
CA GLN A 431 12.08 -12.99 -28.63
C GLN A 431 10.69 -13.13 -29.29
N ALA A 432 10.27 -12.00 -29.90
CA ALA A 432 9.34 -11.86 -31.02
C ALA A 432 7.83 -11.97 -30.76
N SER A 433 7.31 -10.99 -30.00
CA SER A 433 5.99 -10.38 -30.23
C SER A 433 6.15 -8.86 -30.03
N THR A 434 5.64 -8.05 -30.95
CA THR A 434 5.90 -6.59 -31.03
C THR A 434 4.88 -5.72 -30.31
N ASP A 435 3.99 -6.31 -29.52
CA ASP A 435 2.96 -5.57 -28.79
C ASP A 435 3.28 -5.55 -27.30
N CYS A 436 4.04 -4.54 -26.88
CA CYS A 436 4.31 -4.26 -25.48
C CYS A 436 3.37 -3.12 -25.03
N CYS A 437 2.65 -3.32 -23.93
CA CYS A 437 1.65 -2.37 -23.41
C CYS A 437 1.77 -2.24 -21.90
N VAL A 438 1.36 -1.07 -21.40
CA VAL A 438 1.46 -0.61 -20.01
C VAL A 438 0.19 -1.00 -19.22
N ILE A 439 0.38 -1.32 -17.95
CA ILE A 439 -0.66 -1.49 -16.90
C ILE A 439 -1.28 -0.11 -16.59
N LEU A 440 -2.54 -0.09 -16.15
CA LEU A 440 -3.51 0.99 -16.40
C LEU A 440 -3.84 1.84 -15.17
#